data_AF-A0A1G7WGW8-F1
#
_entry.id   AF-A0A1G7WGW8-F1
#
_cell.length_a   1.000
_cell.length_b   1.000
_cell.length_c   1.000
_cell.angle_alpha   90.00
_cell.angle_beta   90.00
_cell.angle_gamma   90.00
#
_symmetry.space_group_name_H-M   'P 1'
#
loop_
_entity.id
_entity.type
_entity.pdbx_description
1 polymer ?
#
loop_
_entity_poly.entity_id
_entity_poly.type
_entity_poly.pdbx_seq_one_letter_code
_entity_poly.pdbx_strand_id
1 'polypeptide(L)' 'MPGRFDLDVTTLSQLLDDPEARAIIVELVPELPGHPMVGMIKNMPASTVLAMAGSQLPAATLTELKERVSAL' A
#
# COMPACT_ATOMS: atom_id res chain seq x y z
N MET A 1 -17.62 -5.61 -0.47
CA MET A 1 -17.32 -5.77 -1.91
C MET A 1 -15.82 -5.96 -2.00
N PRO A 2 -15.29 -7.03 -2.61
CA PRO A 2 -13.85 -7.06 -2.84
C PRO A 2 -13.58 -5.93 -3.83
N GLY A 3 -12.83 -4.92 -3.39
CA GLY A 3 -12.27 -3.94 -4.30
C GLY A 3 -11.52 -4.63 -5.42
N ARG A 4 -11.37 -3.91 -6.51
CA ARG A 4 -10.58 -4.27 -7.68
C ARG A 4 -9.14 -4.68 -7.31
N PHE A 5 -8.63 -4.30 -6.13
CA PHE A 5 -7.34 -4.71 -5.59
C PHE A 5 -7.47 -5.64 -4.37
N ASP A 6 -6.90 -6.84 -4.50
CA ASP A 6 -6.66 -7.74 -3.37
C ASP A 6 -5.27 -7.49 -2.80
N LEU A 7 -5.17 -6.95 -1.58
CA LEU A 7 -3.87 -6.60 -0.97
C LEU A 7 -2.97 -7.81 -0.70
N ASP A 8 -3.53 -9.01 -0.60
CA ASP A 8 -2.77 -10.25 -0.34
C ASP A 8 -2.13 -10.83 -1.60
N VAL A 9 -2.62 -10.44 -2.78
CA VAL A 9 -2.11 -10.91 -4.08
C VAL A 9 -1.47 -9.77 -4.88
N THR A 10 -2.07 -8.59 -4.82
CA THR A 10 -1.63 -7.39 -5.52
C THR A 10 -0.32 -6.92 -4.91
N THR A 11 0.71 -6.82 -5.75
CA THR A 11 2.00 -6.33 -5.31
C THR A 11 1.97 -4.82 -5.11
N LEU A 12 2.88 -4.31 -4.28
CA LEU A 12 3.01 -2.86 -4.13
C LEU A 12 3.28 -2.16 -5.48
N SER A 13 4.04 -2.78 -6.39
CA SER A 13 4.30 -2.22 -7.72
C SER A 13 3.00 -1.94 -8.48
N GLN A 14 2.05 -2.89 -8.47
CA GLN A 14 0.77 -2.75 -9.15
C GLN A 14 -0.09 -1.65 -8.54
N LEU A 15 -0.06 -1.48 -7.21
CA LEU A 15 -0.73 -0.37 -6.55
C LEU A 15 -0.08 0.99 -6.84
N LEU A 16 1.25 1.03 -6.94
CA LEU A 16 1.97 2.26 -7.28
C LEU A 16 1.84 2.64 -8.76
N ASP A 17 1.64 1.66 -9.64
CA ASP A 17 1.36 1.87 -11.06
C ASP A 17 -0.07 2.37 -11.29
N ASP A 18 -1.01 2.06 -10.40
CA ASP A 18 -2.37 2.61 -10.44
C ASP A 18 -2.40 4.04 -9.85
N PRO A 19 -2.90 5.04 -10.60
CA PRO A 19 -2.88 6.43 -10.15
C PRO A 19 -3.79 6.69 -8.93
N GLU A 20 -4.89 5.95 -8.77
CA GLU A 20 -5.81 6.11 -7.64
C GLU A 20 -5.22 5.51 -6.38
N ALA A 21 -4.70 4.28 -6.47
CA ALA A 21 -4.05 3.63 -5.33
C ALA A 21 -2.76 4.36 -4.93
N ARG A 22 -1.96 4.84 -5.90
CA ARG A 22 -0.78 5.66 -5.63
C ARG A 22 -1.14 6.96 -4.92
N ALA A 23 -2.23 7.64 -5.29
CA ALA A 23 -2.67 8.86 -4.61
C ALA A 23 -2.98 8.60 -3.12
N ILE A 24 -3.71 7.52 -2.83
CA ILE A 24 -4.02 7.09 -1.45
C ILE A 24 -2.75 6.74 -0.67
N ILE A 25 -1.81 6.00 -1.28
CA ILE A 25 -0.52 5.65 -0.67
C ILE A 25 0.30 6.90 -0.39
N VAL A 26 0.38 7.86 -1.31
CA VAL A 26 1.15 9.09 -1.13
C VAL A 26 0.51 10.00 -0.07
N GLU A 27 -0.82 10.03 0.02
CA GLU A 27 -1.57 10.82 1.01
C GLU A 27 -1.32 10.30 2.44
N LEU A 28 -1.38 8.97 2.62
CA LEU A 28 -1.26 8.35 3.94
C LEU A 28 0.18 7.98 4.32
N VAL A 29 1.02 7.64 3.33
CA VAL A 29 2.40 7.15 3.49
C VAL A 29 3.31 7.74 2.39
N PRO A 30 3.59 9.06 2.42
CA PRO A 30 4.38 9.74 1.39
C PRO A 30 5.82 9.22 1.26
N GLU A 31 6.35 8.57 2.29
CA GLU A 31 7.69 7.98 2.32
C GLU A 31 7.80 6.67 1.54
N LEU A 32 6.69 5.98 1.28
CA LEU A 32 6.68 4.63 0.71
C LEU A 32 7.20 4.58 -0.74
N PRO A 33 6.80 5.48 -1.66
CA PRO A 33 7.34 5.51 -3.03
C PRO A 33 8.80 5.94 -3.11
N GLY A 34 9.27 6.73 -2.14
CA GLY A 34 10.64 7.23 -2.05
C GLY A 34 11.55 6.34 -1.20
N HIS A 35 11.02 5.27 -0.61
CA HIS A 35 11.77 4.47 0.35
C HIS A 35 12.95 3.77 -0.34
N PRO A 36 14.17 3.75 0.25
CA PRO A 36 15.34 3.12 -0.37
C PRO A 36 15.13 1.63 -0.66
N MET A 37 14.24 0.97 0.10
CA MET A 37 13.86 -0.42 -0.12
C MET A 37 12.68 -0.61 -1.08
N VAL A 38 12.08 0.46 -1.65
CA VAL A 38 10.92 0.36 -2.56
C VAL A 38 11.19 -0.60 -3.70
N GLY A 39 12.43 -0.62 -4.21
CA GLY A 39 12.87 -1.56 -5.25
C GLY A 39 12.78 -3.04 -4.88
N MET A 40 12.89 -3.37 -3.60
CA MET A 40 12.75 -4.74 -3.07
C MET A 40 11.30 -5.06 -2.68
N ILE A 41 10.64 -4.14 -1.95
CA ILE A 41 9.28 -4.36 -1.43
C ILE A 41 8.21 -4.20 -2.51
N LYS A 42 8.48 -3.56 -3.65
CA LYS A 42 7.53 -3.42 -4.76
C LYS A 42 7.07 -4.76 -5.36
N ASN A 43 7.90 -5.80 -5.27
CA ASN A 43 7.56 -7.15 -5.74
C ASN A 43 6.84 -7.99 -4.68
N MET A 44 6.71 -7.48 -3.45
CA MET A 44 5.97 -8.15 -2.38
C MET A 44 4.49 -7.77 -2.42
N PRO A 45 3.60 -8.64 -1.89
CA PRO A 45 2.20 -8.29 -1.70
C PRO A 45 2.06 -7.02 -0.86
N ALA A 46 1.13 -6.17 -1.24
CA ALA A 46 0.86 -4.93 -0.55
C ALA A 46 0.57 -5.17 0.94
N SER A 47 -0.19 -6.21 1.28
CA SER A 47 -0.49 -6.56 2.68
C SER A 47 0.77 -6.86 3.49
N THR A 48 1.78 -7.49 2.89
CA THR A 48 3.08 -7.76 3.52
C THR A 48 3.85 -6.47 3.72
N VAL A 49 3.94 -5.63 2.68
CA VAL A 49 4.61 -4.32 2.79
C VAL A 49 3.95 -3.46 3.86
N LEU A 50 2.62 -3.45 3.88
CA LEU A 50 1.83 -2.72 4.85
C LEU A 50 2.00 -3.29 6.25
N ALA A 51 2.11 -4.60 6.43
CA ALA A 51 2.43 -5.19 7.73
C ALA A 51 3.81 -4.75 8.22
N MET A 52 4.80 -4.67 7.32
CA MET A 52 6.13 -4.16 7.64
C MET A 52 6.08 -2.66 7.98
N ALA A 53 5.41 -1.86 7.16
CA ALA A 53 5.24 -0.43 7.35
C ALA A 53 4.38 -0.11 8.58
N GLY A 54 3.44 -0.98 8.95
CA GLY A 54 2.60 -0.85 10.14
C GLY A 54 3.37 -0.96 11.46
N SER A 55 4.62 -1.41 11.44
CA SER A 55 5.53 -1.27 12.58
C SER A 55 6.09 0.14 12.74
N GLN A 56 6.08 0.93 11.66
CA GLN A 56 6.57 2.32 11.60
C GLN A 56 5.41 3.34 11.52
N LEU A 57 4.24 2.92 11.05
CA LEU A 57 3.06 3.75 10.87
C LEU A 57 2.03 3.53 11.99
N PRO A 58 1.21 4.54 12.31
CA PRO A 58 0.06 4.37 13.19
C PRO A 58 -0.93 3.34 12.63
N ALA A 59 -1.46 2.48 13.50
CA ALA A 59 -2.45 1.47 13.11
C ALA A 59 -3.71 2.07 12.46
N ALA A 60 -4.09 3.29 12.82
CA ALA A 60 -5.21 4.00 12.20
C ALA A 60 -4.96 4.30 10.70
N THR A 61 -3.76 4.80 10.37
CA THR A 61 -3.34 5.08 8.99
C THR A 61 -3.31 3.81 8.15
N LEU A 62 -2.83 2.70 8.75
CA LEU A 62 -2.80 1.40 8.09
C LEU A 62 -4.21 0.89 7.76
N THR A 63 -5.14 0.99 8.71
CA THR A 63 -6.53 0.58 8.53
C THR A 63 -7.21 1.42 7.46
N GLU A 64 -7.05 2.74 7.51
CA GLU A 64 -7.63 3.64 6.51
C GLU A 64 -7.09 3.37 5.11
N LEU A 65 -5.78 3.12 4.98
CA LEU A 65 -5.18 2.78 3.70
C LEU A 65 -5.74 1.45 3.17
N LYS A 66 -5.84 0.42 4.02
CA LYS A 66 -6.41 -0.87 3.63
C LYS A 66 -7.85 -0.72 3.17
N GLU A 67 -8.68 0.02 3.93
CA GLU A 67 -10.07 0.27 3.57
C GLU A 67 -10.18 1.01 2.24
N ARG A 68 -9.47 2.13 2.06
CA ARG A 68 -9.50 2.92 0.82
C ARG A 68 -9.02 2.12 -0.39
N VAL A 69 -7.91 1.40 -0.28
CA VAL A 69 -7.39 0.60 -1.39
C VAL A 69 -8.29 -0.61 -1.70
N SER A 70 -8.89 -1.23 -0.68
CA SER A 70 -9.87 -2.31 -0.85
C SER A 70 -11.24 -1.85 -1.33
N ALA A 71 -11.49 -0.54 -1.38
CA ALA A 71 -12.72 0.05 -1.89
C ALA A 71 -12.62 0.50 -3.35
N LEU A 72 -11.40 0.66 -3.87
CA LEU A 72 -11.09 0.78 -5.31
C LEU A 72 -11.35 -0.56 -6.00
#